data_AF-A0A6A8LT18-F1
#
_entry.id   AF-A0A6A8LT18-F1
#
_cell.length_a   1.000
_cell.length_b   1.000
_cell.length_c   1.000
_cell.angle_alpha   90.00
_cell.angle_beta   90.00
_cell.angle_gamma   90.00
#
_symmetry.space_group_name_H-M   'P 1'
#
loop_
_entity.id
_entity.type
_entity.pdbx_description
1 polymer ?
#
loop_
_entity_poly.entity_id
_entity_poly.type
_entity_poly.pdbx_seq_one_letter_code
_entity_poly.pdbx_strand_id
1 'polypeptide(L)'
;HALLGENGAGKSTLMNVLFGLYQPEKGEIRVRGERVHINSPNKANDLGIGMVHQHFMLVDTFTVSENIILGKEPKTFGRIDRQRAAR
;
A
#
# COMPACT_ATOMS: atom_id res chain seq x y z
N HIS A 1 -17.77 5.83 -4.22
CA HIS A 1 -18.54 4.79 -3.49
C HIS A 1 -17.89 4.53 -2.14
N ALA A 2 -18.65 4.13 -1.12
CA ALA A 2 -18.14 3.81 0.22
C ALA A 2 -18.58 2.40 0.62
N LEU A 3 -17.76 1.72 1.44
CA LEU A 3 -18.06 0.41 2.02
C LEU A 3 -18.42 0.59 3.50
N LEU A 4 -19.65 0.25 3.87
CA LEU A 4 -20.20 0.40 5.21
C LEU A 4 -20.52 -0.96 5.82
N GLY A 5 -20.55 -1.04 7.16
CA GLY A 5 -20.88 -2.24 7.91
C GLY A 5 -20.39 -2.16 9.35
N GLU A 6 -20.88 -3.06 10.21
CA GLU A 6 -20.51 -3.10 11.64
C GLU A 6 -19.05 -3.51 11.86
N ASN A 7 -18.55 -3.31 13.09
CA ASN A 7 -17.24 -3.84 13.49
C ASN A 7 -17.28 -5.37 13.43
N GLY A 8 -16.25 -5.98 12.84
CA GLY A 8 -16.23 -7.43 12.59
C GLY A 8 -16.85 -7.86 11.25
N ALA A 9 -17.53 -6.98 10.51
CA ALA A 9 -18.10 -7.31 9.18
C ALA A 9 -17.06 -7.54 8.06
N GLY A 10 -15.76 -7.60 8.38
CA GLY A 10 -14.70 -7.91 7.42
C GLY A 10 -14.19 -6.73 6.58
N LYS A 11 -14.60 -5.48 6.85
CA LYS A 11 -14.16 -4.29 6.09
C LYS A 11 -12.63 -4.16 6.03
N SER A 12 -11.96 -4.22 7.18
CA SER A 12 -10.50 -4.11 7.25
C SER A 12 -9.80 -5.31 6.60
N THR A 13 -10.39 -6.52 6.73
CA THR A 13 -9.91 -7.72 6.05
C THR A 13 -9.96 -7.55 4.53
N LEU A 14 -11.07 -7.02 3.99
CA LEU A 14 -11.18 -6.73 2.56
C LEU A 14 -10.15 -5.69 2.11
N MET A 15 -9.97 -4.61 2.87
CA MET A 15 -8.95 -3.60 2.55
C MET A 15 -7.54 -4.20 2.55
N ASN A 16 -7.21 -5.06 3.52
CA ASN A 16 -5.92 -5.77 3.56
C ASN A 16 -5.73 -6.71 2.36
N VAL A 17 -6.79 -7.37 1.90
CA VAL A 17 -6.75 -8.18 0.67
C VAL A 17 -6.49 -7.31 -0.56
N LEU A 18 -7.21 -6.19 -0.70
CA LEU A 18 -7.04 -5.26 -1.82
C LEU A 18 -5.67 -4.59 -1.84
N PHE A 19 -5.03 -4.44 -0.68
CA PHE A 19 -3.67 -3.90 -0.55
C PHE A 19 -2.58 -4.98 -0.58
N GLY A 20 -2.93 -6.26 -0.73
CA GLY A 20 -1.97 -7.36 -0.83
C GLY A 20 -1.31 -7.77 0.48
N LEU A 21 -1.85 -7.38 1.63
CA LEU A 21 -1.42 -7.84 2.95
C LEU A 21 -1.96 -9.23 3.30
N TYR A 22 -3.14 -9.58 2.77
CA TYR A 22 -3.72 -10.91 2.85
C TYR A 22 -4.06 -11.44 1.46
N GLN A 23 -4.00 -12.76 1.30
CA GLN A 23 -4.37 -13.41 0.04
C GLN A 23 -5.81 -13.92 0.13
N PRO A 24 -6.66 -13.65 -0.88
CA PRO A 24 -8.01 -14.21 -0.92
C PRO A 24 -7.94 -15.70 -1.18
N GLU A 25 -8.71 -16.50 -0.45
CA GLU A 25 -8.80 -17.95 -0.71
C GLU A 25 -9.55 -18.26 -2.01
N LYS A 26 -10.53 -17.40 -2.37
CA LYS A 26 -11.41 -17.54 -3.54
C LYS A 26 -11.82 -16.17 -4.07
N GLY A 27 -12.32 -16.15 -5.31
CA GLY A 27 -12.77 -14.93 -5.99
C GLY A 27 -11.68 -14.29 -6.85
N GLU A 28 -11.96 -13.11 -7.38
CA GLU A 28 -11.02 -12.36 -8.19
C GLU A 28 -11.11 -10.86 -7.92
N ILE A 29 -9.98 -10.18 -8.07
CA ILE A 29 -9.88 -8.73 -7.98
C ILE A 29 -9.74 -8.20 -9.41
N ARG A 30 -10.54 -7.20 -9.76
CA ARG A 30 -10.43 -6.49 -11.04
C ARG A 30 -10.15 -5.01 -10.81
N VAL A 31 -9.15 -4.48 -11.49
CA VAL A 31 -8.81 -3.06 -11.47
C VAL A 31 -8.97 -2.52 -12.89
N ARG A 32 -9.86 -1.52 -13.05
CA ARG A 32 -10.21 -0.95 -14.37
C ARG A 32 -10.68 -2.03 -15.39
N GLY A 33 -11.40 -3.04 -14.91
CA GLY A 33 -11.91 -4.14 -15.73
C GLY A 33 -10.97 -5.33 -15.88
N GLU A 34 -9.66 -5.13 -15.65
CA GLU A 34 -8.64 -6.16 -15.80
C GLU A 34 -8.47 -6.99 -14.54
N ARG A 35 -8.40 -8.31 -14.69
CA ARG A 35 -8.12 -9.22 -13.58
C ARG A 35 -6.68 -9.03 -13.10
N VAL A 36 -6.50 -8.82 -11.80
CA VAL A 36 -5.19 -8.62 -11.19
C VAL A 36 -4.95 -9.59 -10.05
N HIS A 37 -3.68 -9.91 -9.82
CA HIS A 37 -3.22 -10.61 -8.63
C HIS A 37 -2.37 -9.66 -7.80
N ILE A 38 -2.82 -9.35 -6.58
CA ILE A 38 -2.18 -8.40 -5.66
C ILE A 38 -1.63 -9.19 -4.48
N ASN A 39 -0.32 -9.45 -4.50
CA ASN A 39 0.38 -10.26 -3.50
C ASN A 39 1.32 -9.47 -2.58
N SER A 40 1.34 -8.14 -2.75
CA SER A 40 2.13 -7.24 -1.91
C SER A 40 1.61 -5.80 -2.00
N PRO A 41 1.90 -4.96 -0.99
CA PRO A 41 1.66 -3.52 -1.03
C PRO A 41 2.27 -2.83 -2.25
N ASN A 42 3.48 -3.24 -2.66
CA ASN A 42 4.14 -2.69 -3.84
C ASN A 42 3.33 -2.96 -5.12
N LYS A 43 2.77 -4.17 -5.26
CA LYS A 43 1.90 -4.48 -6.39
C LYS A 43 0.61 -3.65 -6.39
N ALA A 44 0.03 -3.38 -5.22
CA ALA A 44 -1.12 -2.48 -5.10
C ALA A 44 -0.76 -1.05 -5.51
N ASN A 45 0.41 -0.56 -5.06
CA ASN A 45 0.92 0.76 -5.43
C ASN A 45 1.15 0.92 -6.94
N ASP A 46 1.70 -0.10 -7.62
CA ASP A 46 1.89 -0.11 -9.07
C ASP A 46 0.55 -0.03 -9.84
N LEU A 47 -0.53 -0.52 -9.25
CA LEU A 47 -1.90 -0.43 -9.77
C LEU A 47 -2.59 0.90 -9.43
N GLY A 48 -1.91 1.79 -8.70
CA GLY A 48 -2.45 3.08 -8.25
C GLY A 48 -3.36 2.99 -7.03
N ILE A 49 -3.25 1.92 -6.24
CA ILE A 49 -4.04 1.72 -5.02
C ILE A 49 -3.20 2.13 -3.81
N GLY A 50 -3.58 3.23 -3.17
CA GLY A 50 -2.99 3.68 -1.89
C GLY A 50 -3.90 3.33 -0.71
N MET A 51 -3.31 3.10 0.46
CA MET A 51 -4.02 2.82 1.70
C MET A 51 -3.61 3.80 2.81
N VAL A 52 -4.60 4.32 3.53
CA VAL A 52 -4.38 5.05 4.79
C VAL A 52 -4.72 4.09 5.92
N HIS A 53 -3.74 3.78 6.77
CA HIS A 53 -3.92 2.87 7.88
C HIS A 53 -4.67 3.55 9.03
N GLN A 54 -5.47 2.77 9.76
CA GLN A 54 -6.22 3.25 10.92
C GLN A 54 -5.30 3.71 12.07
N HIS A 55 -4.17 3.02 12.22
CA HIS A 55 -3.07 3.44 13.10
C HIS A 55 -1.95 4.04 12.26
N PHE A 56 -1.24 5.02 12.80
CA PHE A 56 -0.08 5.60 12.12
C PHE A 56 1.01 4.53 11.98
N MET A 57 1.44 4.29 10.75
CA MET A 57 2.51 3.36 10.38
C MET A 57 3.77 4.17 10.00
N LEU A 58 4.23 5.01 10.92
CA LEU A 58 5.44 5.83 10.72
C LEU A 58 6.66 5.13 11.30
N VAL A 59 7.81 5.40 10.72
CA VAL A 59 9.11 5.03 11.29
C VAL A 59 9.61 6.23 12.10
N ASP A 60 9.63 6.11 13.42
CA ASP A 60 9.93 7.23 14.33
C ASP A 60 11.33 7.81 14.14
N THR A 61 12.29 6.98 13.72
CA THR A 61 13.67 7.40 13.48
C THR A 61 13.86 8.10 12.13
N PHE A 62 12.83 8.14 11.28
CA PHE A 62 12.88 8.77 9.97
C PHE A 62 12.38 10.20 10.03
N THR A 63 13.00 11.06 9.23
CA THR A 63 12.46 12.39 8.94
C THR A 63 11.11 12.31 8.21
N VAL A 64 10.40 13.43 8.10
CA VAL A 64 9.16 13.52 7.33
C VAL A 64 9.38 13.07 5.88
N SER A 65 10.41 13.58 5.21
CA SER A 65 10.73 13.21 3.84
C SER A 65 11.03 11.72 3.71
N GLU A 66 11.81 11.14 4.64
CA GLU A 66 12.13 9.71 4.63
C GLU A 66 10.89 8.82 4.82
N ASN A 67 9.92 9.22 5.66
CA ASN A 67 8.63 8.52 5.77
C ASN A 67 7.80 8.64 4.49
N ILE A 68 7.81 9.79 3.82
CA ILE A 68 7.06 10.02 2.58
C ILE A 68 7.58 9.18 1.42
N ILE A 69 8.91 9.05 1.29
CA ILE A 69 9.53 8.31 0.17
C ILE A 69 9.68 6.80 0.44
N LEU A 70 9.27 6.32 1.61
CA LEU A 70 9.43 4.92 2.02
C LEU A 70 8.73 3.97 1.03
N GLY A 71 9.47 2.98 0.52
CA GLY A 71 9.03 2.06 -0.53
C GLY A 71 9.11 2.61 -1.95
N LYS A 72 9.48 3.88 -2.13
CA LYS A 72 9.76 4.54 -3.42
C LYS A 72 11.08 5.29 -3.39
N GLU A 73 12.03 4.81 -2.59
CA GLU A 73 13.29 5.52 -2.37
C GLU A 73 14.06 5.63 -3.70
N PRO A 74 14.47 6.84 -4.13
CA PRO A 74 15.33 6.98 -5.29
C PRO A 74 16.66 6.30 -4.99
N LYS A 75 17.09 5.38 -5.85
CA LYS A 75 18.36 4.66 -5.71
C LYS A 75 19.32 5.04 -6.82
N THR A 76 20.55 5.34 -6.44
CA THR A 76 21.68 5.59 -7.34
C THR A 76 22.80 4.61 -6.98
N PHE A 77 23.18 3.74 -7.91
CA PHE A 77 24.13 2.62 -7.68
C PHE A 77 23.82 1.78 -6.42
N GLY A 78 22.54 1.48 -6.18
CA GLY A 78 22.09 0.66 -5.04
C GLY A 78 22.05 1.38 -3.68
N ARG A 79 22.43 2.67 -3.62
CA ARG A 79 22.31 3.51 -2.42
C ARG A 79 21.14 4.47 -2.53
N ILE A 80 20.48 4.75 -1.41
CA ILE A 80 19.40 5.74 -1.34
C ILE A 80 19.98 7.14 -1.60
N ASP A 81 19.45 7.82 -2.62
CA ASP A 81 19.81 9.17 -2.99
C ASP A 81 19.00 10.18 -2.17
N ARG A 82 19.58 10.62 -1.06
CA ARG A 82 18.90 11.55 -0.13
C ARG A 82 18.63 12.93 -0.72
N GLN A 83 19.45 13.40 -1.68
CA GLN A 83 19.22 14.70 -2.31
C GLN A 83 18.02 14.66 -3.24
N ARG A 84 17.82 13.55 -3.96
CA ARG A 84 16.66 13.35 -4.81
C ARG A 84 15.39 13.04 -4.01
N ALA A 85 15.53 12.40 -2.85
CA ALA A 85 14.43 12.11 -1.93
C ALA A 85 13.80 13.36 -1.28
N ALA A 86 14.58 14.43 -1.11
CA ALA A 86 14.15 15.66 -0.45
C ALA A 86 13.48 16.68 -1.40
N ARG A 87 13.33 16.34 -2.69
CA ARG A 87 12.72 17.18 -3.73
C ARG A 87 11.35 16.64 -4.12
#